data_AF-A0A391P8B9-F1
#
_entry.id   AF-A0A391P8B9-F1
#
_cell.length_a   1.000
_cell.length_b   1.000
_cell.length_c   1.000
_cell.angle_alpha   90.00
_cell.angle_beta   90.00
_cell.angle_gamma   90.00
#
_symmetry.space_group_name_H-M   'P 1'
#
loop_
_entity.id
_entity.type
_entity.pdbx_description
1 polymer ?
#
loop_
_entity_poly.entity_id
_entity_poly.type
_entity_poly.pdbx_seq_one_letter_code
_entity_poly.pdbx_strand_id
1 'polypeptide(L)'
;MTVDGARQNITGNVVCTNAVGNFNIAIGQQVSGVAVVLTPDAATVHSVILGNVNGVILGYQQGMSGGQATATKDGNTYIISGSATGVTAALPPVMVTKPFEIRVTCS
;
A
#
# COMPACT_ATOMS: atom_id res chain seq x y z
N MET A 1 -5.99 6.37 4.38
CA MET A 1 -4.65 6.38 3.78
C MET A 1 -4.25 7.81 3.47
N THR A 2 -2.98 8.13 3.61
CA THR A 2 -2.37 9.35 3.10
C THR A 2 -1.30 8.99 2.07
N VAL A 3 -1.15 9.82 1.04
CA VAL A 3 -0.07 9.74 0.06
C VAL A 3 0.43 11.16 -0.15
N ASP A 4 1.74 11.37 -0.01
CA ASP A 4 2.37 12.70 -0.08
C ASP A 4 1.75 13.71 0.91
N GLY A 5 1.36 13.23 2.10
CA GLY A 5 0.65 14.01 3.10
C GLY A 5 -0.83 14.29 2.78
N ALA A 6 -1.29 14.02 1.56
CA ALA A 6 -2.68 14.22 1.15
C ALA A 6 -3.54 12.99 1.49
N ARG A 7 -4.66 13.22 2.17
CA ARG A 7 -5.63 12.17 2.49
C ARG A 7 -6.29 11.64 1.22
N GLN A 8 -6.27 10.33 1.06
CA GLN A 8 -6.92 9.64 -0.05
C GLN A 8 -8.28 9.09 0.39
N ASN A 9 -9.31 9.37 -0.39
CA ASN A 9 -10.67 8.85 -0.15
C ASN A 9 -10.77 7.44 -0.73
N ILE A 10 -10.39 6.44 0.07
CA ILE A 10 -10.61 5.04 -0.27
C ILE A 10 -11.96 4.62 0.29
N THR A 11 -12.84 4.15 -0.57
CA THR A 11 -14.17 3.65 -0.20
C THR A 11 -14.26 2.14 -0.40
N GLY A 12 -15.00 1.48 0.47
CA GLY A 12 -15.34 0.05 0.37
C GLY A 12 -14.80 -0.75 1.55
N ASN A 13 -14.97 -2.07 1.46
CA ASN A 13 -14.72 -2.97 2.58
C ASN A 13 -13.22 -3.24 2.76
N VAL A 14 -12.84 -3.51 4.02
CA VAL A 14 -11.55 -4.08 4.36
C VAL A 14 -11.71 -5.59 4.37
N VAL A 15 -10.85 -6.30 3.65
CA VAL A 15 -10.78 -7.76 3.66
C VAL A 15 -9.37 -8.16 4.04
N CYS A 16 -9.24 -8.93 5.12
CA CYS A 16 -7.96 -9.42 5.59
C CYS A 16 -7.94 -10.95 5.57
N THR A 17 -6.91 -11.55 4.97
CA THR A 17 -6.81 -13.00 4.83
C THR A 17 -5.40 -13.51 5.08
N ASN A 18 -5.30 -14.63 5.80
CA ASN A 18 -4.06 -15.41 5.88
C ASN A 18 -4.05 -16.41 4.72
N ALA A 19 -3.01 -16.37 3.88
CA ALA A 19 -2.86 -17.29 2.78
C ALA A 19 -1.37 -17.58 2.54
N VAL A 20 -1.00 -18.86 2.50
CA VAL A 20 0.34 -19.33 2.12
C VAL A 20 1.47 -18.62 2.89
N GLY A 21 1.32 -18.49 4.22
CA GLY A 21 2.32 -17.84 5.08
C GLY A 21 2.34 -16.31 5.04
N ASN A 22 1.47 -15.68 4.23
CA ASN A 22 1.30 -14.23 4.16
C ASN A 22 -0.02 -13.79 4.79
N PHE A 23 -0.05 -12.54 5.22
CA PHE A 23 -1.23 -11.79 5.57
C PHE A 23 -1.50 -10.73 4.51
N ASN A 24 -2.69 -10.81 3.92
CA ASN A 24 -3.12 -9.97 2.81
C ASN A 24 -4.19 -9.02 3.32
N ILE A 25 -4.06 -7.74 3.00
CA ILE A 25 -5.05 -6.72 3.32
C ILE A 25 -5.48 -6.09 2.00
N ALA A 26 -6.78 -6.16 1.69
CA ALA A 26 -7.40 -5.46 0.58
C ALA A 26 -8.37 -4.41 1.13
N ILE A 27 -8.31 -3.18 0.60
CA ILE A 27 -9.20 -2.08 0.97
C ILE A 27 -9.89 -1.56 -0.29
N GLY A 28 -11.21 -1.55 -0.27
CA GLY A 28 -12.02 -1.02 -1.38
C GLY A 28 -12.29 -2.05 -2.48
N GLN A 29 -12.77 -1.58 -3.64
CA GLN A 29 -13.07 -2.40 -4.81
C GLN A 29 -12.47 -1.78 -6.08
N GLN A 30 -12.09 -2.64 -7.04
CA GLN A 30 -11.59 -2.27 -8.39
C GLN A 30 -10.25 -1.49 -8.41
N VAL A 31 -10.03 -0.65 -9.44
CA VAL A 31 -8.76 -0.02 -9.81
C VAL A 31 -8.22 1.01 -8.80
N SER A 32 -9.08 1.47 -7.89
CA SER A 32 -8.74 2.38 -6.79
C SER A 32 -8.51 1.67 -5.46
N GLY A 33 -8.52 0.33 -5.47
CA GLY A 33 -8.28 -0.48 -4.29
C GLY A 33 -6.83 -0.44 -3.82
N VAL A 34 -6.64 -0.59 -2.52
CA VAL A 34 -5.32 -0.76 -1.90
C VAL A 34 -5.12 -2.24 -1.60
N ALA A 35 -3.93 -2.76 -1.90
CA ALA A 35 -3.54 -4.12 -1.54
C ALA A 35 -2.20 -4.10 -0.79
N VAL A 36 -2.11 -4.83 0.31
CA VAL A 36 -0.89 -5.00 1.09
C VAL A 36 -0.65 -6.49 1.31
N VAL A 37 0.60 -6.92 1.10
CA VAL A 37 1.06 -8.26 1.45
C VAL A 37 2.20 -8.11 2.45
N LEU A 38 2.05 -8.76 3.60
CA LEU A 38 3.01 -8.73 4.71
C LEU A 38 3.06 -10.08 5.41
N THR A 39 4.03 -10.30 6.29
CA THR A 39 4.03 -11.45 7.18
C THR A 39 2.90 -11.32 8.22
N PRO A 40 2.34 -12.43 8.75
CA PRO A 40 1.24 -12.39 9.73
C PRO A 40 1.54 -11.63 11.03
N ASP A 41 2.80 -11.58 11.42
CA ASP A 41 3.33 -10.82 12.57
C ASP A 41 3.66 -9.35 12.22
N ALA A 42 3.44 -8.94 10.97
CA ALA A 42 3.79 -7.62 10.43
C ALA A 42 5.28 -7.26 10.47
N ALA A 43 6.17 -8.24 10.69
CA ALA A 43 7.62 -8.01 10.71
C ALA A 43 8.18 -7.57 9.34
N THR A 44 7.60 -8.07 8.24
CA THR A 44 8.05 -7.76 6.88
C THR A 44 6.86 -7.37 6.00
N VAL A 45 7.00 -6.26 5.27
CA VAL A 45 6.08 -5.88 4.18
C VAL A 45 6.67 -6.39 2.87
N HIS A 46 5.96 -7.25 2.17
CA HIS A 46 6.38 -7.80 0.89
C HIS A 46 5.99 -6.88 -0.27
N SER A 47 4.77 -6.35 -0.25
CA SER A 47 4.31 -5.41 -1.27
C SER A 47 3.19 -4.50 -0.78
N VAL A 48 3.08 -3.34 -1.43
CA VAL A 48 1.98 -2.39 -1.27
C VAL A 48 1.58 -1.91 -2.66
N ILE A 49 0.29 -1.92 -2.97
CA ILE A 49 -0.29 -1.30 -4.17
C ILE A 49 -1.30 -0.28 -3.68
N LEU A 50 -1.08 1.00 -4.00
CA LEU A 50 -1.91 2.12 -3.53
C LEU A 50 -3.08 2.44 -4.49
N GLY A 51 -3.16 1.74 -5.63
CA GLY A 51 -4.08 2.06 -6.71
C GLY A 51 -3.66 3.32 -7.47
N ASN A 52 -4.60 3.90 -8.21
CA ASN A 52 -4.38 5.17 -8.92
C ASN A 52 -4.45 6.36 -7.94
N VAL A 53 -3.35 7.11 -7.84
CA VAL A 53 -3.26 8.37 -7.09
C VAL A 53 -2.85 9.47 -8.07
N ASN A 54 -3.75 10.42 -8.32
CA ASN A 54 -3.54 11.56 -9.22
C ASN A 54 -3.02 11.16 -10.62
N GLY A 55 -3.54 10.07 -11.18
CA GLY A 55 -3.17 9.60 -12.52
C GLY A 55 -1.94 8.69 -12.56
N VAL A 56 -1.35 8.35 -11.40
CA VAL A 56 -0.19 7.44 -11.30
C VAL A 56 -0.57 6.24 -10.45
N ILE A 57 -0.30 5.03 -10.95
CA ILE A 57 -0.38 3.81 -10.13
C ILE A 57 0.90 3.73 -9.30
N LEU A 58 0.76 3.75 -7.98
CA LEU A 58 1.89 3.72 -7.05
C LEU A 58 1.96 2.37 -6.34
N GLY A 59 3.17 1.82 -6.20
CA GLY A 59 3.40 0.59 -5.46
C GLY A 59 4.81 0.46 -4.88
N TYR A 60 4.95 -0.50 -3.98
CA TYR A 60 6.19 -0.95 -3.38
C TYR A 60 6.28 -2.46 -3.52
N GLN A 61 7.47 -2.97 -3.82
CA GLN A 61 7.78 -4.40 -3.81
C GLN A 61 9.15 -4.61 -3.17
N GLN A 62 9.22 -5.54 -2.22
CA GLN A 62 10.45 -5.91 -1.54
C GLN A 62 11.52 -6.38 -2.53
N GLY A 63 12.77 -5.93 -2.31
CA GLY A 63 13.91 -6.30 -3.16
C GLY A 63 14.04 -5.47 -4.45
N MET A 64 13.05 -4.64 -4.79
CA MET A 64 13.18 -3.65 -5.86
C MET A 64 13.77 -2.34 -5.34
N SER A 65 14.45 -1.61 -6.22
CA SER A 65 14.94 -0.26 -5.93
C SER A 65 13.82 0.79 -5.99
N GLY A 66 13.96 1.87 -5.22
CA GLY A 66 13.12 3.07 -5.33
C GLY A 66 12.03 3.23 -4.26
N GLY A 67 11.76 2.22 -3.44
CA GLY A 67 10.79 2.29 -2.36
C GLY A 67 11.18 1.46 -1.13
N GLN A 68 10.48 1.71 -0.03
CA GLN A 68 10.63 0.96 1.22
C GLN A 68 9.30 0.93 1.95
N ALA A 69 9.02 -0.12 2.71
CA ALA A 69 7.84 -0.16 3.56
C ALA A 69 8.15 -0.88 4.87
N THR A 70 7.53 -0.41 5.94
CA THR A 70 7.52 -1.02 7.26
C THR A 70 6.08 -1.13 7.74
N ALA A 71 5.83 -2.07 8.64
CA ALA A 71 4.53 -2.21 9.28
C ALA A 71 4.68 -2.39 10.78
N THR A 72 3.67 -1.93 11.51
CA THR A 72 3.45 -2.27 12.91
C THR A 72 2.01 -2.76 13.08
N LYS A 73 1.81 -3.60 14.09
CA LYS A 73 0.51 -4.16 14.44
C LYS A 73 0.20 -3.88 15.90
N ASP A 74 -0.97 -3.32 16.16
CA ASP A 74 -1.54 -3.09 17.49
C ASP A 74 -2.93 -3.74 17.56
N GLY A 75 -3.02 -4.89 18.23
CA GLY A 75 -4.21 -5.75 18.20
C GLY A 75 -4.56 -6.16 16.77
N ASN A 76 -5.71 -5.70 16.27
CA ASN A 76 -6.14 -5.93 14.89
C ASN A 76 -5.89 -4.73 13.96
N THR A 77 -5.23 -3.69 14.44
CA THR A 77 -4.90 -2.49 13.66
C THR A 77 -3.49 -2.61 13.11
N TYR A 78 -3.36 -2.41 11.80
CA TYR A 78 -2.09 -2.39 11.09
C TYR A 78 -1.79 -0.97 10.63
N ILE A 79 -0.57 -0.52 10.87
CA ILE A 79 -0.03 0.74 10.37
C ILE A 79 1.11 0.40 9.43
N ILE A 80 0.96 0.73 8.16
CA ILE A 80 1.95 0.49 7.11
C ILE A 80 2.40 1.83 6.58
N SER A 81 3.71 2.09 6.63
CA SER A 81 4.31 3.35 6.22
C SER A 81 5.49 3.11 5.30
N GLY A 82 5.73 4.02 4.37
CA GLY A 82 6.84 3.84 3.44
C GLY A 82 6.85 4.83 2.29
N SER A 83 7.52 4.44 1.23
CA SER A 83 7.53 5.11 -0.05
C SER A 83 7.18 4.13 -1.18
N ALA A 84 6.31 4.58 -2.06
CA ALA A 84 5.85 3.83 -3.22
C ALA A 84 6.26 4.56 -4.50
N THR A 85 6.59 3.79 -5.54
CA THR A 85 7.03 4.30 -6.84
C THR A 85 5.97 4.07 -7.92
N GLY A 86 6.02 4.90 -8.95
CA GLY A 86 5.20 4.75 -10.14
C GLY A 86 5.77 5.55 -11.30
N VAL A 87 5.15 5.42 -12.47
CA VAL A 87 5.55 6.13 -13.68
C VAL A 87 4.39 7.00 -14.15
N THR A 88 4.67 8.28 -14.44
CA THR A 88 3.66 9.21 -14.94
C THR A 88 3.28 8.88 -16.39
N ALA A 89 2.06 9.23 -16.79
CA ALA A 89 1.62 9.19 -18.19
C ALA A 89 2.12 10.38 -19.03
N ALA A 90 3.14 11.13 -18.54
CA ALA A 90 3.71 12.27 -19.24
C ALA A 90 4.58 11.84 -20.43
N LEU A 91 4.86 12.77 -21.35
CA LEU A 91 5.78 12.57 -22.46
C LEU A 91 6.92 13.61 -22.37
N PRO A 92 8.14 13.21 -21.94
CA PRO A 92 8.58 11.85 -21.60
C PRO A 92 8.06 11.34 -20.24
N PRO A 93 7.97 10.02 -20.03
CA PRO A 93 7.52 9.45 -18.76
C PRO A 93 8.54 9.72 -17.66
N VAL A 94 8.04 10.02 -16.46
CA VAL A 94 8.86 10.35 -15.28
C VAL A 94 8.57 9.35 -14.17
N MET A 95 9.63 8.80 -13.58
CA MET A 95 9.51 8.00 -12.35
C MET A 95 9.24 8.94 -11.17
N VAL A 96 8.24 8.60 -10.36
CA VAL A 96 7.91 9.33 -9.14
C VAL A 96 7.95 8.39 -7.94
N THR A 97 8.40 8.92 -6.81
CA THR A 97 8.37 8.25 -5.51
C THR A 97 7.59 9.12 -4.55
N LYS A 98 6.60 8.54 -3.86
CA LYS A 98 5.74 9.27 -2.93
C LYS A 98 5.67 8.55 -1.58
N PRO A 99 5.76 9.28 -0.45
CA PRO A 99 5.56 8.68 0.85
C PRO A 99 4.09 8.32 1.04
N PHE A 100 3.80 7.28 1.81
CA PHE A 100 2.45 6.86 2.13
C PHE A 100 2.32 6.39 3.58
N GLU A 101 1.09 6.46 4.08
CA GLU A 101 0.68 5.82 5.33
C GLU A 101 -0.71 5.19 5.18
N ILE A 102 -0.81 3.91 5.54
CA ILE A 102 -2.05 3.14 5.59
C ILE A 102 -2.28 2.75 7.04
N ARG A 103 -3.41 3.16 7.60
CA ARG A 103 -3.92 2.67 8.88
C ARG A 103 -5.22 1.93 8.62
N VAL A 104 -5.27 0.67 9.00
CA VAL A 104 -6.38 -0.24 8.69
C VAL A 104 -6.61 -1.19 9.86
N THR A 105 -7.88 -1.44 10.18
CA THR A 105 -8.26 -2.42 11.20
C THR A 105 -8.95 -3.60 10.53
N CYS A 106 -8.44 -4.80 10.78
CA CYS A 106 -9.05 -6.04 10.33
C CYS A 106 -10.09 -6.51 11.36
N SER A 107 -11.26 -6.95 10.90
CA SER A 107 -12.34 -7.49 11.74
C SER A 107 -12.46 -8.99 11.59
#